data_AF-A0A0F9AP12-F1
#
_entry.id   AF-A0A0F9AP12-F1
#
_cell.length_a   1.000
_cell.length_b   1.000
_cell.length_c   1.000
_cell.angle_alpha   90.00
_cell.angle_beta   90.00
_cell.angle_gamma   90.00
#
_symmetry.space_group_name_H-M   'P 1'
#
loop_
_entity.id
_entity.type
_entity.pdbx_description
1 polymer ?
#
loop_
_entity_poly.entity_id
_entity_poly.type
_entity_poly.pdbx_seq_one_letter_code
_entity_poly.pdbx_strand_id
1 'polypeptide(L)'
;MSSNLISIWNATFDVGMSSIVIPDGCRDLIVKTVGNEKPDWFVSPLFDQSKLVQIEDNSTYSGFRLSPGAELREGEILSYIKRKKLHADEVKEIIDDF
;
A
#
# COMPACT_ATOMS: atom_id res chain seq x y z
N MET A 1 17.58 -0.78 15.05
CA MET A 1 16.89 -1.40 13.92
C MET A 1 16.12 -0.29 13.25
N SER A 2 16.54 0.13 12.07
CA SER A 2 15.80 1.09 11.26
C SER A 2 14.54 0.39 10.78
N SER A 3 13.37 0.77 11.29
CA SER A 3 12.11 0.28 10.74
C SER A 3 12.03 0.75 9.29
N ASN A 4 11.75 -0.17 8.37
CA ASN A 4 11.53 0.20 6.98
C ASN A 4 10.22 0.97 6.86
N LEU A 5 9.26 0.73 7.77
CA LEU A 5 8.03 1.51 7.88
C LEU A 5 8.29 2.91 8.47
N ILE A 6 7.92 3.96 7.72
CA ILE A 6 8.03 5.37 8.16
C ILE A 6 6.68 6.03 8.46
N SER A 7 5.59 5.54 7.86
CA SER A 7 4.25 6.08 8.09
C SER A 7 3.16 5.08 7.69
N ILE A 8 1.98 5.24 8.28
CA ILE A 8 0.76 4.54 7.85
C ILE A 8 -0.28 5.61 7.55
N TRP A 9 -0.91 5.52 6.39
CA TRP A 9 -1.98 6.42 5.97
C TRP A 9 -3.24 5.64 5.63
N ASN A 10 -4.40 6.31 5.76
CA ASN A 10 -5.70 5.76 5.40
C ASN A 10 -6.48 6.81 4.61
N ALA A 11 -7.19 6.37 3.58
CA ALA A 11 -8.03 7.23 2.76
C ALA A 11 -9.32 6.50 2.37
N THR A 12 -10.44 7.21 2.43
CA THR A 12 -11.76 6.71 2.02
C THR A 12 -12.34 7.65 0.97
N PHE A 13 -12.89 7.08 -0.10
CA PHE A 13 -13.44 7.80 -1.22
C PHE A 13 -14.87 7.31 -1.49
N ASP A 14 -15.85 8.18 -1.29
CA ASP A 14 -17.25 7.88 -1.61
C ASP A 14 -17.50 7.95 -3.12
N VAL A 15 -16.81 8.87 -3.80
CA VAL A 15 -16.93 9.12 -5.24
C VAL A 15 -15.56 8.95 -5.90
N GLY A 16 -15.53 8.23 -7.01
CA GLY A 16 -14.30 8.01 -7.77
C GLY A 16 -13.71 9.32 -8.28
N MET A 17 -12.38 9.41 -8.24
CA MET A 17 -11.65 10.62 -8.61
C MET A 17 -10.31 10.30 -9.27
N SER A 18 -9.72 11.29 -9.92
CA SER A 18 -8.33 11.21 -10.36
C SER A 18 -7.42 11.92 -9.38
N SER A 19 -6.28 11.33 -9.05
CA SER A 19 -5.25 11.93 -8.20
C SER A 19 -3.89 11.85 -8.86
N ILE A 20 -3.01 12.80 -8.54
CA ILE A 20 -1.63 12.82 -9.04
C ILE A 20 -0.73 12.25 -7.94
N VAL A 21 -0.03 11.16 -8.26
CA VAL A 21 1.07 10.64 -7.45
C VAL A 21 2.35 11.35 -7.89
N ILE A 22 3.05 11.98 -6.94
CA ILE A 22 4.33 12.66 -7.17
C ILE A 22 5.46 11.74 -6.70
N PRO A 23 6.54 11.55 -7.49
CA PRO A 23 7.72 10.81 -7.07
C PRO A 23 8.37 11.43 -5.84
N ASP A 24 8.41 10.68 -4.74
CA ASP A 24 9.07 11.06 -3.48
C ASP A 24 10.21 10.10 -3.09
N GLY A 25 10.50 9.10 -3.93
CA GLY A 25 11.50 8.07 -3.68
C GLY A 25 11.08 7.01 -2.65
N CYS A 26 9.85 7.08 -2.14
CA CYS A 26 9.28 6.08 -1.24
C CYS A 26 8.45 5.06 -2.01
N ARG A 27 8.18 3.94 -1.36
CA ARG A 27 7.26 2.92 -1.85
C ARG A 27 6.27 2.59 -0.75
N ASP A 28 5.07 2.23 -1.12
CA ASP A 28 3.99 1.93 -0.19
C ASP A 28 3.51 0.51 -0.46
N LEU A 29 3.39 -0.32 0.57
CA LEU A 29 2.49 -1.49 0.51
C LEU A 29 1.08 -0.97 0.74
N ILE A 30 0.17 -1.24 -0.19
CA ILE A 30 -1.17 -0.68 -0.19
C ILE A 30 -2.18 -1.82 -0.18
N VAL A 31 -3.18 -1.70 0.69
CA VAL A 31 -4.42 -2.47 0.61
C VAL A 31 -5.55 -1.57 0.16
N LYS A 32 -6.31 -2.05 -0.80
CA LYS A 32 -7.49 -1.41 -1.34
C LYS A 32 -8.70 -2.31 -1.17
N THR A 33 -9.82 -1.75 -0.72
CA THR A 33 -11.11 -2.45 -0.69
C THR A 33 -12.15 -1.58 -1.39
N VAL A 34 -12.84 -2.13 -2.40
CA VAL A 34 -13.91 -1.44 -3.14
C VAL A 34 -15.25 -2.03 -2.72
N GLY A 35 -16.11 -1.22 -2.10
CA GLY A 35 -17.37 -1.68 -1.53
C GLY A 35 -17.18 -2.87 -0.58
N ASN A 36 -17.84 -3.99 -0.88
CA ASN A 36 -17.74 -5.26 -0.13
C ASN A 36 -16.86 -6.30 -0.82
N GLU A 37 -16.00 -5.88 -1.77
CA GLU A 37 -15.06 -6.79 -2.42
C GLU A 37 -13.94 -7.23 -1.48
N LYS A 38 -13.16 -8.23 -1.91
CA LYS A 38 -12.01 -8.69 -1.14
C LYS A 38 -10.90 -7.64 -1.18
N PRO A 39 -10.14 -7.47 -0.09
CA PRO A 39 -8.99 -6.59 -0.08
C PRO A 39 -7.98 -7.01 -1.16
N ASP A 40 -7.62 -6.05 -2.01
CA ASP A 40 -6.57 -6.18 -3.00
C ASP A 40 -5.28 -5.55 -2.47
N TRP A 41 -4.21 -6.32 -2.50
CA TRP A 41 -2.92 -5.94 -1.93
C TRP A 41 -1.90 -5.80 -3.04
N PHE A 42 -1.21 -4.67 -3.07
CA PHE A 42 -0.17 -4.38 -4.04
C PHE A 42 0.89 -3.46 -3.46
N VAL A 43 2.08 -3.47 -4.06
CA VAL A 43 3.15 -2.53 -3.71
C VAL A 43 3.21 -1.47 -4.78
N SER A 44 3.28 -0.20 -4.39
CA SER A 44 3.43 0.88 -5.35
C SER A 44 4.76 0.73 -6.11
N PRO A 45 4.77 1.00 -7.42
CA PRO A 45 6.00 1.05 -8.17
C PRO A 45 6.84 2.24 -7.68
N LEU A 46 8.16 2.14 -7.84
CA LEU A 46 9.02 3.31 -7.66
C LEU A 46 8.78 4.24 -8.85
N PHE A 47 7.98 5.29 -8.64
CA PHE A 47 7.67 6.26 -9.69
C PHE A 47 8.90 7.12 -9.99
N ASP A 48 9.20 7.29 -11.27
CA ASP A 48 10.26 8.18 -11.80
C ASP A 48 9.70 9.52 -12.30
N GLN A 49 8.39 9.61 -12.43
CA GLN A 49 7.65 10.77 -12.91
C GLN A 49 6.25 10.79 -12.29
N SER A 50 5.62 11.96 -12.27
CA SER A 50 4.25 12.07 -11.78
C SER A 50 3.29 11.23 -12.60
N LYS A 51 2.38 10.51 -11.92
CA LYS A 51 1.37 9.67 -12.56
C LYS A 51 -0.02 10.08 -12.12
N LEU A 52 -0.92 10.20 -13.09
CA LEU A 52 -2.35 10.31 -12.81
C LEU A 52 -2.89 8.91 -12.55
N VAL A 53 -3.45 8.70 -11.36
CA VAL A 53 -4.11 7.45 -10.98
C VAL A 53 -5.62 7.67 -10.89
N GLN A 54 -6.37 6.65 -11.26
CA GLN A 54 -7.83 6.63 -11.08
C GLN A 54 -8.14 5.90 -9.78
N ILE A 55 -9.03 6.50 -8.99
CA ILE A 55 -9.51 5.97 -7.72
C ILE A 55 -10.99 5.63 -7.91
N GLU A 56 -11.35 4.40 -7.58
CA GLU A 56 -12.73 3.93 -7.67
C GLU A 56 -13.63 4.55 -6.60
N ASP A 57 -14.92 4.60 -6.92
CA ASP A 57 -15.98 4.95 -5.99
C ASP A 57 -16.14 3.92 -4.88
N ASN A 58 -16.63 4.37 -3.72
CA ASN A 58 -16.83 3.55 -2.51
C ASN A 58 -15.59 2.73 -2.14
N SER A 59 -14.40 3.33 -2.21
CA SER A 59 -13.14 2.65 -1.98
C SER A 59 -12.45 3.12 -0.69
N THR A 60 -11.77 2.19 -0.04
CA THR A 60 -10.91 2.44 1.12
C THR A 60 -9.50 1.97 0.81
N TYR A 61 -8.52 2.77 1.19
CA TYR A 61 -7.10 2.49 1.02
C TYR A 61 -6.40 2.63 2.37
N SER A 62 -5.51 1.68 2.65
CA SER A 62 -4.52 1.82 3.72
C SER A 62 -3.14 1.59 3.11
N GLY A 63 -2.22 2.52 3.35
CA GLY A 63 -0.86 2.42 2.85
C GLY A 63 0.16 2.38 3.99
N PHE A 64 1.12 1.48 3.86
CA PHE A 64 2.28 1.31 4.72
C PHE A 64 3.48 1.85 3.97
N ARG A 65 3.88 3.08 4.32
CA ARG A 65 4.94 3.79 3.63
C ARG A 65 6.30 3.34 4.11
N LEU A 66 7.11 2.89 3.16
CA LEU A 66 8.47 2.46 3.40
C LEU A 66 9.47 3.60 3.22
N SER A 67 10.60 3.49 3.91
CA SER A 67 11.72 4.41 3.80
C SER A 67 12.30 4.38 2.37
N PRO A 68 12.83 5.52 1.88
CA PRO A 68 13.51 5.54 0.60
C PRO A 68 14.64 4.52 0.54
N GLY A 69 14.66 3.71 -0.52
CA GLY A 69 15.66 2.65 -0.69
C GLY A 69 15.43 1.40 0.15
N ALA A 70 14.31 1.27 0.87
CA ALA A 70 13.92 0.00 1.48
C ALA A 70 13.73 -1.08 0.41
N GLU A 71 14.45 -2.18 0.58
CA GLU A 71 14.18 -3.40 -0.17
C GLU A 71 13.01 -4.13 0.51
N LEU A 72 11.96 -4.41 -0.25
CA LEU A 72 10.82 -5.21 0.19
C LEU A 72 10.73 -6.44 -0.70
N ARG A 73 10.70 -7.64 -0.13
CA ARG A 73 10.41 -8.87 -0.88
C ARG A 73 8.92 -8.96 -1.23
N GLU A 74 8.49 -8.17 -2.21
CA GLU A 74 7.09 -7.97 -2.61
C GLU A 74 6.32 -9.28 -2.83
N GLY A 75 6.92 -10.22 -3.58
CA GLY A 75 6.29 -11.51 -3.86
C GLY A 75 6.07 -12.35 -2.60
N GLU A 76 7.01 -12.29 -1.64
CA GLU A 76 6.93 -13.05 -0.40
C GLU A 76 5.87 -12.44 0.54
N ILE A 77 5.89 -11.12 0.75
CA ILE A 77 4.94 -10.46 1.65
C ILE A 77 3.51 -10.55 1.13
N LEU A 78 3.27 -10.32 -0.18
CA LEU A 78 1.94 -10.43 -0.77
C LEU A 78 1.41 -11.87 -0.69
N SER A 79 2.27 -12.86 -0.93
CA SER A 79 1.91 -14.28 -0.78
C SER A 79 1.62 -14.63 0.68
N TYR A 80 2.38 -14.08 1.62
CA TYR A 80 2.20 -14.29 3.06
C TYR A 80 0.85 -13.71 3.53
N ILE A 81 0.57 -12.44 3.20
CA ILE A 81 -0.69 -11.75 3.49
C ILE A 81 -1.88 -12.54 2.94
N LYS A 82 -1.82 -12.93 1.66
CA LYS A 82 -2.92 -13.66 1.02
C LYS A 82 -3.16 -15.02 1.65
N ARG A 83 -2.10 -15.76 2.02
CA ARG A 83 -2.20 -17.08 2.65
C ARG A 83 -2.75 -17.01 4.07
N LYS A 84 -2.31 -16.01 4.85
CA LYS A 84 -2.73 -15.81 6.24
C LYS A 84 -4.03 -15.03 6.38
N LYS A 85 -4.50 -14.38 5.30
CA LYS A 85 -5.65 -13.47 5.27
C LYS A 85 -5.48 -12.32 6.29
N LEU A 86 -4.29 -11.72 6.30
CA LEU A 86 -3.99 -10.66 7.24
C LEU A 86 -4.83 -9.42 6.97
N HIS A 87 -5.21 -8.75 8.06
CA HIS A 87 -5.79 -7.42 8.04
C HIS A 87 -4.71 -6.33 8.11
N ALA A 88 -5.08 -5.10 7.77
CA ALA A 88 -4.15 -3.97 7.70
C ALA A 88 -3.41 -3.72 9.04
N ASP A 89 -4.11 -3.86 10.15
CA ASP A 89 -3.56 -3.68 11.49
C ASP A 89 -2.49 -4.71 11.87
N GLU A 90 -2.50 -5.91 11.28
CA GLU A 90 -1.52 -6.98 11.50
C GLU A 90 -0.25 -6.80 10.65
N VAL A 91 -0.36 -6.13 9.49
CA VAL A 91 0.76 -6.01 8.54
C VAL A 91 1.90 -5.14 9.08
N LYS A 92 1.59 -4.13 9.91
CA LYS A 92 2.61 -3.29 10.54
C LYS A 92 3.60 -4.10 11.41
N GLU A 93 3.19 -5.28 11.90
CA GLU A 93 3.99 -6.11 12.80
C GLU A 93 4.96 -7.03 12.05
N ILE A 94 4.69 -7.29 10.77
CA ILE A 94 5.46 -8.23 9.94
C ILE A 94 6.20 -7.56 8.79
N ILE A 95 5.89 -6.30 8.46
CA ILE A 95 6.43 -5.64 7.26
C ILE A 95 7.97 -5.52 7.27
N ASP A 96 8.58 -5.35 8.45
CA ASP A 96 10.03 -5.26 8.59
C ASP A 96 10.74 -6.63 8.45
N ASP A 97 9.98 -7.75 8.46
CA ASP A 97 10.52 -9.10 8.26
C ASP A 97 10.70 -9.46 6.77
N PHE A 98 10.32 -8.57 5.85
CA PHE A 98 10.31 -8.77 4.39
C PHE A 98 11.18 -7.76 3.66
#